data_AF-A0A1I1AJX5-F1
#
_entry.id   AF-A0A1I1AJX5-F1
#
_cell.length_a   1.000
_cell.length_b   1.000
_cell.length_c   1.000
_cell.angle_alpha   90.00
_cell.angle_beta   90.00
_cell.angle_gamma   90.00
#
_symmetry.space_group_name_H-M   'P 1'
#
loop_
_entity.id
_entity.type
_entity.pdbx_description
1 polymer ?
#
loop_
_entity_poly.entity_id
_entity_poly.type
_entity_poly.pdbx_seq_one_letter_code
_entity_poly.pdbx_strand_id
1 'polypeptide(L)'
;MASQTPPTAAEKAAIVKYIKETFYDPYSIRDASISNALTLLDTGYRAICVRFNAKNRMGGYVGMTPTSVRFKGGKVESALQDAPGCNRPGLRYAPFPALENL
;
A
#
# COMPACT_ATOMS: atom_id res chain seq x y z
N MET A 1 11.25 -0.12 19.38
CA MET A 1 10.91 0.57 18.11
C MET A 1 10.57 -0.48 17.08
N ALA A 2 9.42 -0.42 16.41
CA ALA A 2 9.12 -1.35 15.32
C ALA A 2 10.17 -1.16 14.21
N SER A 3 10.88 -2.23 13.85
CA SER A 3 11.91 -2.16 12.80
C SER A 3 11.23 -1.89 11.45
N GLN A 4 11.46 -0.70 10.90
CA GLN A 4 11.02 -0.32 9.56
C GLN A 4 12.08 -0.74 8.56
N THR A 5 11.74 -1.67 7.68
CA THR A 5 12.65 -2.13 6.62
C THR A 5 12.11 -1.71 5.25
N PRO A 6 12.96 -1.34 4.28
CA PRO A 6 12.48 -1.08 2.93
C PRO A 6 11.70 -2.27 2.36
N PRO A 7 10.60 -2.05 1.62
CA PRO A 7 9.90 -3.12 0.92
C PRO A 7 10.81 -3.76 -0.13
N THR A 8 10.81 -5.08 -0.19
CA THR A 8 11.49 -5.84 -1.23
C THR A 8 10.83 -5.61 -2.60
N ALA A 9 11.56 -5.90 -3.69
CA ALA A 9 10.99 -5.82 -5.04
C ALA A 9 9.79 -6.76 -5.22
N ALA A 10 9.83 -7.96 -4.61
CA ALA A 10 8.75 -8.92 -4.64
C ALA A 10 7.49 -8.40 -3.92
N GLU A 11 7.63 -7.76 -2.76
CA GLU A 11 6.51 -7.14 -2.04
C GLU A 11 5.88 -6.00 -2.86
N LYS A 12 6.71 -5.15 -3.48
CA LYS A 12 6.23 -4.08 -4.37
C LYS A 12 5.45 -4.63 -5.55
N ALA A 13 5.98 -5.66 -6.22
CA ALA A 13 5.30 -6.31 -7.34
C ALA A 13 3.98 -6.99 -6.93
N ALA A 14 3.94 -7.60 -5.75
CA ALA A 14 2.73 -8.21 -5.21
C ALA A 14 1.65 -7.17 -4.87
N ILE A 15 2.04 -6.01 -4.32
CA ILE A 15 1.12 -4.87 -4.10
C ILE A 15 0.55 -4.38 -5.44
N VAL A 16 1.41 -4.15 -6.44
CA VAL A 16 1.00 -3.72 -7.78
C VAL A 16 -0.01 -4.70 -8.37
N LYS A 17 0.30 -5.99 -8.33
CA LYS A 17 -0.60 -7.05 -8.82
C LYS A 17 -1.93 -7.03 -8.07
N TYR A 18 -1.90 -7.02 -6.74
CA TYR A 18 -3.10 -7.02 -5.91
C TYR A 18 -4.01 -5.82 -6.21
N ILE A 19 -3.43 -4.62 -6.32
CA ILE A 19 -4.18 -3.40 -6.63
C ILE A 19 -4.78 -3.49 -8.04
N LYS A 20 -4.00 -3.94 -9.03
CA LYS A 20 -4.48 -4.13 -10.41
C LYS A 20 -5.65 -5.11 -10.50
N GLU A 21 -5.67 -6.16 -9.66
CA GLU A 21 -6.71 -7.19 -9.66
C GLU A 21 -7.94 -6.83 -8.80
N THR A 22 -7.78 -6.00 -7.77
CA THR A 22 -8.82 -5.79 -6.74
C THR A 22 -9.45 -4.40 -6.78
N PHE A 23 -8.72 -3.38 -7.26
CA PHE A 23 -9.23 -2.01 -7.25
C PHE A 23 -10.16 -1.76 -8.43
N TYR A 24 -11.10 -0.85 -8.24
CA TYR A 24 -12.11 -0.54 -9.25
C TYR A 24 -11.51 0.13 -10.49
N ASP A 25 -10.66 1.15 -10.30
CA ASP A 25 -10.00 1.87 -11.39
C ASP A 25 -8.49 2.02 -11.10
N PRO A 26 -7.72 0.93 -11.25
CA PRO A 26 -6.28 0.94 -10.96
C PRO A 26 -5.51 1.84 -11.94
N TYR A 27 -6.00 2.03 -13.17
CA TYR A 27 -5.30 2.82 -14.19
C TYR A 27 -5.42 4.33 -14.00
N SER A 28 -6.28 4.79 -13.08
CA SER A 28 -6.41 6.20 -12.71
C SER A 28 -5.50 6.64 -11.55
N ILE A 29 -4.71 5.71 -11.00
CA ILE A 29 -3.87 5.94 -9.82
C ILE A 29 -2.82 7.02 -10.10
N ARG A 30 -2.69 7.95 -9.14
CA ARG A 30 -1.67 9.00 -9.11
C ARG A 30 -1.24 9.33 -7.69
N ASP A 31 -0.17 10.11 -7.56
CA ASP A 31 0.43 10.54 -6.29
C ASP A 31 0.71 9.36 -5.35
N ALA A 32 1.19 8.26 -5.94
CA ALA A 32 1.39 7.01 -5.24
C ALA A 32 2.67 7.05 -4.41
N SER A 33 2.55 6.65 -3.15
CA SER A 33 3.68 6.49 -2.24
C SER A 33 3.55 5.20 -1.43
N ILE A 34 4.69 4.63 -1.06
CA ILE A 34 4.80 3.37 -0.33
C ILE A 34 5.63 3.58 0.91
N SER A 35 5.19 3.01 2.03
CA SER A 35 5.92 3.06 3.29
C SER A 35 7.00 1.99 3.36
N ASN A 36 7.93 2.15 4.30
CA ASN A 36 8.70 1.01 4.79
C ASN A 36 7.77 -0.07 5.37
N ALA A 37 8.20 -1.33 5.25
CA ALA A 37 7.54 -2.48 5.84
C ALA A 37 7.74 -2.49 7.35
N LEU A 38 6.63 -2.68 8.06
CA LEU A 38 6.57 -2.91 9.49
C LEU A 38 6.34 -4.39 9.77
N THR A 39 7.21 -4.99 10.57
CA THR A 39 6.93 -6.32 11.11
C THR A 39 6.01 -6.20 12.33
N LEU A 40 4.82 -6.77 12.26
CA LEU A 40 3.89 -6.88 13.38
C LEU A 40 4.34 -8.05 14.26
N LEU A 41 5.06 -7.73 15.32
CA LEU A 41 5.71 -8.69 16.23
C LEU A 41 4.74 -9.74 16.78
N ASP A 42 3.49 -9.37 17.04
CA ASP A 42 2.50 -10.25 17.67
C ASP A 42 1.96 -11.35 16.75
N THR A 43 2.21 -11.25 15.44
CA THR A 43 1.55 -12.10 14.44
C THR A 43 2.47 -12.58 13.32
N GLY A 44 3.69 -12.01 13.21
CA GLY A 44 4.63 -12.28 12.14
C GLY A 44 4.23 -11.70 10.78
N TYR A 45 3.13 -10.95 10.70
CA TYR A 45 2.76 -10.24 9.48
C TYR A 45 3.73 -9.11 9.18
N ARG A 46 4.00 -8.89 7.91
CA ARG A 46 4.59 -7.63 7.43
C ARG A 46 3.49 -6.75 6.90
N ALA A 47 3.35 -5.53 7.41
CA ALA A 47 2.43 -4.54 6.88
C ALA A 47 3.19 -3.46 6.14
N ILE A 48 2.72 -3.14 4.95
CA ILE A 48 3.25 -2.08 4.10
C ILE A 48 2.08 -1.17 3.76
N CYS A 49 2.23 0.11 4.06
CA CYS A 49 1.23 1.10 3.70
C CYS A 49 1.50 1.65 2.32
N VAL A 50 0.44 1.87 1.57
CA VAL A 50 0.48 2.51 0.26
C VAL A 50 -0.55 3.62 0.28
N ARG A 51 -0.20 4.81 -0.19
CA ARG A 51 -1.12 5.94 -0.32
C ARG A 51 -1.18 6.31 -1.78
N PHE A 52 -2.36 6.51 -2.30
CA PHE A 52 -2.56 6.96 -3.68
C PHE A 52 -3.93 7.63 -3.81
N ASN A 53 -4.10 8.39 -4.88
CA ASN A 53 -5.37 8.98 -5.27
C ASN A 53 -5.86 8.27 -6.54
N ALA A 54 -7.07 7.71 -6.50
CA ALA A 54 -7.69 7.01 -7.62
C ALA A 54 -9.13 7.48 -7.79
N LYS A 55 -9.70 7.27 -8.98
CA LYS A 55 -11.12 7.56 -9.22
C LYS A 55 -12.00 6.57 -8.48
N ASN A 56 -13.09 7.08 -7.92
CA ASN A 56 -14.17 6.27 -7.39
C ASN A 56 -15.07 5.74 -8.52
N ARG A 57 -16.13 5.00 -8.17
CA ARG A 57 -17.09 4.44 -9.13
C ARG A 57 -17.87 5.47 -9.96
N MET A 58 -17.87 6.74 -9.55
CA MET A 58 -18.49 7.86 -10.27
C MET A 58 -17.48 8.60 -11.16
N GLY A 59 -16.24 8.12 -11.28
CA GLY A 59 -15.18 8.70 -12.11
C GLY A 59 -14.46 9.91 -11.50
N GLY A 60 -14.74 10.24 -10.24
CA GLY A 60 -14.15 11.39 -9.53
C GLY A 60 -13.03 10.98 -8.57
N TYR A 61 -12.00 11.83 -8.44
CA TYR A 61 -10.97 11.67 -7.42
C TYR A 61 -11.49 12.11 -6.06
N VAL A 62 -11.34 11.26 -5.04
CA VAL A 62 -11.83 11.51 -3.67
C VAL A 62 -10.74 11.89 -2.69
N GLY A 63 -9.49 12.02 -3.17
CA GLY A 63 -8.34 12.36 -2.36
C GLY A 63 -7.43 11.17 -2.10
N MET A 64 -6.40 11.39 -1.28
CA MET A 64 -5.39 10.38 -0.99
C MET A 64 -5.93 9.33 -0.01
N THR A 65 -6.00 8.09 -0.44
CA THR A 65 -6.48 6.95 0.36
C THR A 65 -5.30 6.14 0.92
N PRO A 66 -5.12 6.09 2.25
CA PRO A 66 -4.09 5.26 2.87
C PRO A 66 -4.56 3.80 2.97
N THR A 67 -3.89 2.91 2.26
CA THR A 67 -4.19 1.47 2.22
C THR A 67 -3.09 0.68 2.92
N SER A 68 -3.43 -0.10 3.94
CA SER A 68 -2.51 -1.04 4.59
C SER A 68 -2.57 -2.38 3.88
N VAL A 69 -1.44 -2.87 3.37
CA VAL A 69 -1.31 -4.19 2.74
C VAL A 69 -0.54 -5.10 3.68
N ARG A 70 -1.16 -6.22 4.08
CA ARG A 70 -0.58 -7.22 4.98
C ARG A 70 -0.07 -8.43 4.20
N PHE A 71 1.12 -8.87 4.58
CA PHE A 71 1.85 -9.97 3.98
C PHE A 71 2.07 -11.10 4.97
N LYS A 72 1.89 -12.34 4.49
CA LYS A 72 2.29 -13.56 5.19
C LYS A 72 2.93 -14.51 4.20
N GLY A 73 4.11 -15.04 4.54
CA GLY A 73 4.87 -15.92 3.64
C GLY A 73 5.16 -15.30 2.27
N GLY A 74 5.37 -13.97 2.20
CA GLY A 74 5.67 -13.25 0.96
C GLY A 74 4.48 -12.99 0.02
N LYS A 75 3.26 -13.35 0.41
CA LYS A 75 2.03 -13.07 -0.36
C LYS A 75 1.17 -12.04 0.35
N VAL A 76 0.43 -11.25 -0.42
CA VAL A 76 -0.60 -10.36 0.11
C VAL A 76 -1.75 -11.21 0.64
N GLU A 77 -2.03 -11.10 1.94
CA GLU A 77 -3.13 -11.82 2.58
C GLU A 77 -4.38 -10.94 2.69
N SER A 78 -4.20 -9.65 2.96
CA SER A 78 -5.31 -8.70 3.01
C SER A 78 -4.83 -7.27 2.74
N ALA A 79 -5.75 -6.44 2.28
CA ALA A 79 -5.58 -4.99 2.27
C ALA A 79 -6.74 -4.30 3.00
N LEU A 80 -6.45 -3.20 3.67
CA LEU A 80 -7.43 -2.36 4.35
C LEU A 80 -7.27 -0.93 3.85
N GLN A 81 -8.27 -0.42 3.13
CA GLN A 81 -8.35 0.99 2.77
C GLN A 81 -8.67 1.85 4.01
N ASP A 82 -8.29 3.12 3.95
CA ASP A 82 -8.42 4.10 5.04
C ASP A 82 -7.83 3.61 6.37
N ALA A 83 -6.76 2.83 6.30
CA ALA A 83 -6.16 2.20 7.47
C ALA A 83 -5.52 3.25 8.40
N PRO A 84 -6.01 3.44 9.64
CA PRO A 84 -5.49 4.48 10.54
C PRO A 84 -4.00 4.30 10.86
N GLY A 85 -3.53 3.05 10.89
CA GLY A 85 -2.13 2.71 11.10
C GLY A 85 -1.18 3.31 10.06
N CYS A 86 -1.67 3.59 8.85
CA CYS A 86 -0.89 4.19 7.78
C CYS A 86 -0.71 5.70 7.93
N ASN A 87 -1.45 6.37 8.82
CA ASN A 87 -1.31 7.81 9.08
C ASN A 87 -0.38 8.13 10.26
N ARG A 88 0.36 7.14 10.77
CA ARG A 88 1.26 7.34 11.90
C ARG A 88 2.47 8.22 11.52
N PRO A 89 2.82 9.24 12.33
CA PRO A 89 3.87 10.22 12.01
C PRO A 89 5.31 9.64 11.96
N GLY A 90 5.52 8.38 12.34
CA GLY A 90 6.81 7.71 12.25
C GLY A 90 7.03 6.88 10.98
N LEU A 91 6.01 6.72 10.12
CA LEU A 91 6.12 5.95 8.89
C LEU A 91 6.88 6.74 7.81
N ARG A 92 7.95 6.14 7.29
CA ARG A 92 8.68 6.72 6.15
C ARG A 92 8.03 6.29 4.85
N TYR A 93 7.61 7.25 4.06
CA TYR A 93 7.08 7.05 2.72
C TYR A 93 8.11 7.45 1.66
N ALA A 94 8.12 6.70 0.57
CA ALA A 94 8.85 7.03 -0.64
C ALA A 94 7.88 7.02 -1.83
N PRO A 95 8.19 7.74 -2.92
CA PRO A 95 7.41 7.64 -4.17
C PRO A 95 7.28 6.20 -4.63
N PHE A 96 6.13 5.86 -5.22
CA PHE A 96 5.88 4.52 -5.76
C PHE A 96 5.43 4.56 -7.24
N PRO A 97 6.33 4.93 -8.18
CA PRO A 97 5.97 5.12 -9.58
C PRO A 97 5.42 3.87 -10.27
N ALA A 98 5.76 2.67 -9.79
CA ALA A 98 5.24 1.42 -10.36
C ALA A 98 3.71 1.29 -10.23
N LEU A 99 3.09 2.02 -9.29
CA LEU A 99 1.64 2.03 -9.13
C LEU A 99 0.96 3.10 -10.01
N GLU A 100 1.71 4.10 -10.47
CA GLU A 100 1.20 5.16 -11.36
C GLU A 100 1.30 4.75 -12.85
N ASN A 101 2.15 3.77 -13.17
CA ASN A 101 2.42 3.30 -14.53
C ASN A 101 1.89 1.88 -14.78
N LEU A 102 0.64 1.59 -14.38
CA LEU A 102 0.01 0.25 -14.42
C LEU A 102 -0.47 -0.24 -15.79
#